data_AF-A0A9E5HDZ5-F1
#
_entry.id   AF-A0A9E5HDZ5-F1
#
_cell.length_a   1.000
_cell.length_b   1.000
_cell.length_c   1.000
_cell.angle_alpha   90.00
_cell.angle_beta   90.00
_cell.angle_gamma   90.00
#
_symmetry.space_group_name_H-M   'P 1'
#
loop_
_entity.id
_entity.type
_entity.pdbx_description
1 polymer ?
#
loop_
_entity_poly.entity_id
_entity_poly.type
_entity_poly.pdbx_seq_one_letter_code
_entity_poly.pdbx_strand_id
1 'polypeptide(L)'
;FYKNNELYDLGTKGSGVTPYSRSGDGRLTLKGGVREVLCSNYLDALGVNTSKSLSLIETGEYLSRNDEPSPTRSSVLVRVSHSHLRIGTFQYHAFHQDTQSIEFLTNMIGKYYFNLNDQNNQPIKIFSEAVQRCATLAASYNVYGFVHGVLNTDNINITGESFDYGPYRFLEKYEPNKTAAYFDRFGLYRFSKQADAIFWNVQQLASIFTLMVNKEILIEELKKFVDLYNQEVLRLFFKRLMIKPSSDSAKNNEILKAFYRILVDQKFFFEEVYYDLRGGLAKIKNRKDIIQKYQKYQLEKIFQNHDPINEINLNNLNLIPYETLHYNEIEKIWEAIDKNDDWSLFNNKIDSISKLKEANIINGLG
;
A
#
# COMPACT_ATOMS: atom_id res chain seq x y z
N PHE A 1 -7.14 -20.34 -6.20
CA PHE A 1 -6.18 -21.46 -6.25
C PHE A 1 -5.32 -21.45 -4.98
N TYR A 2 -4.73 -22.57 -4.60
CA TYR A 2 -3.85 -22.63 -3.42
C TYR A 2 -2.38 -22.54 -3.82
N LYS A 3 -1.59 -21.76 -3.09
CA LYS A 3 -0.12 -21.76 -3.16
C LYS A 3 0.43 -21.63 -1.73
N ASN A 4 1.33 -22.53 -1.34
CA ASN A 4 1.89 -22.58 0.03
C ASN A 4 0.80 -22.63 1.13
N ASN A 5 -0.28 -23.40 0.91
CA ASN A 5 -1.46 -23.49 1.79
C ASN A 5 -2.27 -22.19 1.96
N GLU A 6 -2.03 -21.17 1.15
CA GLU A 6 -2.83 -19.94 1.13
C GLU A 6 -3.76 -19.93 -0.08
N LEU A 7 -5.00 -19.49 0.12
CA LEU A 7 -5.99 -19.31 -0.94
C LEU A 7 -5.77 -17.96 -1.65
N TYR A 8 -5.76 -18.01 -2.98
CA TYR A 8 -5.66 -16.84 -3.85
C TYR A 8 -6.82 -16.81 -4.85
N ASP A 9 -7.48 -15.65 -4.95
CA ASP A 9 -8.52 -15.37 -5.92
C ASP A 9 -7.94 -14.84 -7.23
N LEU A 10 -8.58 -15.20 -8.35
CA LEU A 10 -8.32 -14.58 -9.65
C LEU A 10 -9.50 -13.68 -10.03
N GLY A 11 -9.25 -12.39 -10.12
CA GLY A 11 -10.23 -11.39 -10.53
C GLY A 11 -9.88 -10.77 -11.87
N THR A 12 -10.84 -10.67 -12.80
CA THR A 12 -10.64 -9.95 -14.07
C THR A 12 -11.15 -8.53 -13.98
N LYS A 13 -10.39 -7.55 -14.47
CA LYS A 13 -10.79 -6.14 -14.61
C LYS A 13 -10.80 -5.78 -16.09
N GLY A 14 -11.92 -5.24 -16.59
CA GLY A 14 -12.09 -4.87 -18.00
C GLY A 14 -12.71 -5.95 -18.90
N SER A 15 -13.13 -7.10 -18.35
CA SER A 15 -13.66 -8.24 -19.11
C SER A 15 -15.05 -8.01 -19.72
N GLY A 16 -15.72 -6.91 -19.37
CA GLY A 16 -16.97 -6.48 -19.99
C GLY A 16 -18.08 -6.14 -19.00
N VAL A 17 -19.26 -5.92 -19.56
CA VAL A 17 -20.44 -5.54 -18.79
C VAL A 17 -20.93 -6.69 -17.91
N THR A 18 -21.43 -6.32 -16.74
CA THR A 18 -22.10 -7.20 -15.78
C THR A 18 -23.40 -6.52 -15.34
N PRO A 19 -24.31 -7.21 -14.63
CA PRO A 19 -25.46 -6.57 -14.01
C PRO A 19 -25.12 -5.38 -13.07
N TYR A 20 -23.86 -5.30 -12.63
CA TYR A 20 -23.36 -4.26 -11.73
C TYR A 20 -22.68 -3.09 -12.45
N SER A 21 -22.59 -3.09 -13.78
CA SER A 21 -21.87 -2.07 -14.56
C SER A 21 -22.55 -0.69 -14.57
N ARG A 22 -23.80 -0.58 -14.12
CA ARG A 22 -24.60 0.66 -14.19
C ARG A 22 -24.58 1.20 -15.64
N SER A 23 -24.10 2.42 -15.85
CA SER A 23 -23.91 3.05 -17.16
C SER A 23 -22.49 2.94 -17.72
N GLY A 24 -21.58 2.25 -17.02
CA GLY A 24 -20.21 2.02 -17.49
C GLY A 24 -20.12 0.91 -18.54
N ASP A 25 -19.13 0.99 -19.41
CA ASP A 25 -18.91 0.01 -20.49
C ASP A 25 -18.26 -1.31 -20.04
N GLY A 26 -17.81 -1.39 -18.78
CA GLY A 26 -17.15 -2.57 -18.22
C GLY A 26 -15.75 -2.83 -18.80
N ARG A 27 -15.14 -1.85 -19.48
CA ARG A 27 -13.81 -1.97 -20.10
C ARG A 27 -12.74 -1.23 -19.29
N LEU A 28 -11.52 -1.74 -19.35
CA LEU A 28 -10.34 -1.14 -18.73
C LEU A 28 -9.45 -0.56 -19.84
N THR A 29 -9.04 0.71 -19.71
CA THR A 29 -8.08 1.30 -20.65
C THR A 29 -6.71 0.68 -20.45
N LEU A 30 -5.93 0.53 -21.52
CA LEU A 30 -4.59 -0.05 -21.46
C LEU A 30 -3.69 0.79 -20.53
N LYS A 31 -3.84 2.12 -20.53
CA LYS A 31 -3.17 3.01 -19.56
C LYS A 31 -3.51 2.62 -18.13
N GLY A 32 -4.78 2.41 -17.82
CA GLY A 32 -5.24 1.95 -16.51
C GLY A 32 -4.59 0.61 -16.11
N GLY A 33 -4.56 -0.35 -17.04
CA GLY A 33 -3.91 -1.65 -16.83
C GLY A 33 -2.40 -1.53 -16.58
N VAL A 34 -1.67 -0.79 -17.40
CA VAL A 34 -0.22 -0.52 -17.24
C VAL A 34 0.07 0.09 -15.87
N ARG A 35 -0.73 1.07 -15.45
CA ARG A 35 -0.59 1.72 -14.14
C ARG A 35 -0.81 0.74 -12.98
N GLU A 36 -1.77 -0.17 -13.09
CA GLU A 36 -2.07 -1.18 -12.07
C GLU A 36 -0.95 -2.22 -11.97
N VAL A 37 -0.38 -2.66 -13.11
CA VAL A 37 0.78 -3.57 -13.13
C VAL A 37 2.00 -2.93 -12.48
N LEU A 38 2.33 -1.69 -12.82
CA LEU A 38 3.46 -0.97 -12.22
C LEU A 38 3.28 -0.77 -10.72
N CYS A 39 2.09 -0.36 -10.28
CA CYS A 39 1.81 -0.09 -8.87
C CYS A 39 1.89 -1.35 -8.01
N SER A 40 1.19 -2.41 -8.42
CA SER A 40 1.14 -3.67 -7.67
C SER A 40 2.53 -4.29 -7.54
N ASN A 41 3.34 -4.30 -8.61
CA ASN A 41 4.71 -4.81 -8.54
C ASN A 41 5.61 -3.94 -7.66
N TYR A 42 5.48 -2.61 -7.71
CA TYR A 42 6.31 -1.73 -6.89
C TYR A 42 5.96 -1.80 -5.40
N LEU A 43 4.67 -1.83 -5.04
CA LEU A 43 4.25 -2.04 -3.65
C LEU A 43 4.71 -3.40 -3.11
N ASP A 44 4.63 -4.46 -3.92
CA ASP A 44 5.11 -5.81 -3.56
C ASP A 44 6.64 -5.79 -3.39
N ALA A 45 7.37 -5.10 -4.26
CA ALA A 45 8.82 -4.93 -4.12
C ALA A 45 9.22 -4.18 -2.83
N LEU A 46 8.38 -3.26 -2.35
CA LEU A 46 8.58 -2.53 -1.10
C LEU A 46 8.17 -3.32 0.15
N GLY A 47 7.56 -4.49 0.00
CA GLY A 47 7.07 -5.33 1.10
C GLY A 47 5.72 -4.90 1.66
N VAL A 48 4.93 -4.14 0.89
CA VAL A 48 3.55 -3.76 1.27
C VAL A 48 2.61 -4.91 0.91
N ASN A 49 1.67 -5.24 1.81
CA ASN A 49 0.63 -6.24 1.54
C ASN A 49 -0.30 -5.74 0.40
N THR A 50 -0.15 -6.29 -0.81
CA THR A 50 -0.79 -5.80 -2.04
C THR A 50 -1.27 -6.95 -2.91
N SER A 51 -2.36 -6.70 -3.64
CA SER A 51 -2.76 -7.51 -4.79
C SER A 51 -1.65 -7.53 -5.86
N LYS A 52 -1.65 -8.59 -6.68
CA LYS A 52 -0.66 -8.81 -7.75
C LYS A 52 -1.34 -8.82 -9.11
N SER A 53 -0.59 -8.42 -10.14
CA SER A 53 -1.05 -8.53 -11.53
C SER A 53 -0.47 -9.80 -12.15
N LEU A 54 -1.34 -10.72 -12.60
CA LEU A 54 -0.93 -11.96 -13.27
C LEU A 54 -0.68 -11.74 -14.76
N SER A 55 -1.60 -11.02 -15.43
CA SER A 55 -1.48 -10.71 -16.86
C SER A 55 -2.24 -9.44 -17.22
N LEU A 56 -1.75 -8.74 -18.24
CA LEU A 56 -2.43 -7.64 -18.90
C LEU A 56 -2.53 -7.99 -20.38
N ILE A 57 -3.76 -8.05 -20.89
CA ILE A 57 -4.06 -8.51 -22.25
C ILE A 57 -4.76 -7.39 -22.98
N GLU A 58 -4.17 -6.89 -24.06
CA GLU A 58 -4.84 -5.92 -24.91
C GLU A 58 -5.96 -6.59 -25.72
N THR A 59 -7.10 -5.94 -25.86
CA THR A 59 -8.26 -6.52 -26.57
C THR A 59 -8.34 -6.12 -28.04
N GLY A 60 -7.60 -5.08 -28.45
CA GLY A 60 -7.71 -4.46 -29.77
C GLY A 60 -8.94 -3.56 -29.94
N GLU A 61 -9.77 -3.39 -28.91
CA GLU A 61 -10.90 -2.45 -28.93
C GLU A 61 -10.43 -1.01 -28.67
N TYR A 62 -11.09 -0.06 -29.31
CA TYR A 62 -10.95 1.36 -29.02
C TYR A 62 -12.04 1.83 -28.05
N LEU A 63 -11.64 2.61 -27.04
CA LEU A 63 -12.53 3.17 -26.04
C LEU A 63 -12.60 4.68 -26.18
N SER A 64 -13.79 5.23 -25.93
CA SER A 64 -13.98 6.67 -25.76
C SER A 64 -13.99 7.00 -24.27
N ARG A 65 -13.17 7.95 -23.86
CA ARG A 65 -13.00 8.43 -22.49
C ARG A 65 -12.96 9.96 -22.47
N ASN A 66 -13.45 10.54 -21.38
CA ASN A 66 -13.48 11.99 -21.20
C ASN A 66 -12.31 12.50 -20.35
N ASP A 67 -11.60 11.59 -19.69
CA ASP A 67 -10.52 11.83 -18.74
C ASP A 67 -9.13 11.43 -19.28
N GLU A 68 -9.07 10.87 -20.48
CA GLU A 68 -7.84 10.60 -21.23
C GLU A 68 -8.05 10.80 -22.75
N PRO A 69 -6.98 11.06 -23.53
CA PRO A 69 -7.08 11.18 -24.98
C PRO A 69 -7.78 9.99 -25.62
N SER A 70 -8.73 10.26 -26.53
CA SER A 70 -9.51 9.25 -27.22
C SER A 70 -9.28 9.28 -28.73
N PRO A 71 -9.39 8.14 -29.44
CA PRO A 71 -9.65 6.80 -28.91
C PRO A 71 -8.46 6.25 -28.10
N THR A 72 -8.73 5.64 -26.94
CA THR A 72 -7.71 4.96 -26.11
C THR A 72 -7.83 3.43 -26.26
N ARG A 73 -6.71 2.72 -26.08
CA ARG A 73 -6.61 1.27 -26.22
C ARG A 73 -7.29 0.55 -25.04
N SER A 74 -7.91 -0.59 -25.28
CA SER A 74 -8.60 -1.42 -24.28
C SER A 74 -7.77 -2.62 -23.83
N SER A 75 -7.95 -3.05 -22.59
CA SER A 75 -7.26 -4.20 -22.01
C SER A 75 -8.12 -4.96 -21.00
N VAL A 76 -7.70 -6.19 -20.69
CA VAL A 76 -8.18 -6.99 -19.56
C VAL A 76 -6.99 -7.31 -18.67
N LEU A 77 -7.13 -7.00 -17.38
CA LEU A 77 -6.16 -7.37 -16.35
C LEU A 77 -6.68 -8.58 -15.57
N VAL A 78 -5.83 -9.59 -15.37
CA VAL A 78 -6.06 -10.66 -14.41
C VAL A 78 -5.26 -10.34 -13.14
N ARG A 79 -5.97 -10.13 -12.04
CA ARG A 79 -5.42 -9.85 -10.72
C ARG A 79 -5.43 -11.10 -9.85
N VAL A 80 -4.39 -11.25 -9.06
CA VAL A 80 -4.29 -12.21 -7.96
C VAL A 80 -4.43 -11.46 -6.65
N SER A 81 -5.32 -11.90 -5.78
CA SER A 81 -5.56 -11.30 -4.47
C SER A 81 -5.75 -12.38 -3.42
N HIS A 82 -5.42 -12.09 -2.16
CA HIS A 82 -5.82 -12.96 -1.06
C HIS A 82 -7.33 -13.04 -0.94
N SER A 83 -8.06 -11.95 -1.17
CA SER A 83 -9.52 -11.94 -1.14
C SER A 83 -10.07 -10.82 -2.01
N HIS A 84 -11.29 -10.95 -2.52
CA HIS A 84 -12.03 -9.81 -3.10
C HIS A 84 -13.12 -9.25 -2.15
N LEU A 85 -13.19 -9.74 -0.91
CA LEU A 85 -14.15 -9.26 0.09
C LEU A 85 -13.74 -7.89 0.64
N ARG A 86 -14.67 -6.94 0.55
CA ARG A 86 -14.46 -5.54 0.93
C ARG A 86 -15.35 -5.18 2.10
N ILE A 87 -15.02 -4.10 2.80
CA ILE A 87 -15.96 -3.51 3.77
C ILE A 87 -17.29 -3.15 3.08
N GLY A 88 -17.25 -2.67 1.83
CA GLY A 88 -18.44 -2.43 1.01
C GLY A 88 -19.31 -3.66 0.77
N THR A 89 -18.75 -4.87 0.74
CA THR A 89 -19.52 -6.13 0.62
C THR A 89 -20.42 -6.32 1.84
N PHE A 90 -19.88 -6.08 3.04
CA PHE A 90 -20.65 -6.14 4.28
C PHE A 90 -21.72 -5.05 4.34
N GLN A 91 -21.41 -3.84 3.89
CA GLN A 91 -22.39 -2.76 3.81
C GLN A 91 -23.56 -3.10 2.89
N TYR A 92 -23.29 -3.74 1.75
CA TYR A 92 -24.34 -4.17 0.83
C TYR A 92 -25.34 -5.13 1.51
N HIS A 93 -24.85 -6.18 2.19
CA HIS A 93 -25.73 -7.12 2.89
C HIS A 93 -26.42 -6.48 4.09
N ALA A 94 -25.75 -5.60 4.83
CA ALA A 94 -26.34 -4.87 5.94
C ALA A 94 -27.50 -3.96 5.49
N PHE A 95 -27.34 -3.28 4.34
CA PHE A 95 -28.40 -2.45 3.76
C PHE A 95 -29.65 -3.28 3.42
N HIS A 96 -29.46 -4.52 2.94
CA HIS A 96 -30.56 -5.45 2.64
C HIS A 96 -31.05 -6.26 3.85
N GLN A 97 -30.53 -5.98 5.05
CA GLN A 97 -30.84 -6.71 6.29
C GLN A 97 -30.56 -8.23 6.18
N ASP A 98 -29.62 -8.61 5.33
CA ASP A 98 -29.24 -9.99 5.07
C ASP A 98 -28.17 -10.46 6.08
N THR A 99 -28.61 -10.71 7.30
CA THR A 99 -27.73 -11.12 8.41
C THR A 99 -27.10 -12.49 8.18
N GLN A 100 -27.80 -13.39 7.47
CA GLN A 100 -27.29 -14.72 7.14
C GLN A 100 -26.05 -14.64 6.25
N SER A 101 -26.06 -13.80 5.22
CA SER A 101 -24.87 -13.58 4.39
C SER A 101 -23.73 -12.91 5.16
N ILE A 102 -24.02 -11.99 6.08
CA ILE A 102 -23.00 -11.35 6.93
C ILE A 102 -22.30 -12.41 7.78
N GLU A 103 -23.05 -13.28 8.47
CA GLU A 103 -22.51 -14.36 9.28
C GLU A 103 -21.71 -15.36 8.42
N PHE A 104 -22.25 -15.75 7.27
CA PHE A 104 -21.57 -16.65 6.33
C PHE A 104 -20.23 -16.08 5.86
N LEU A 105 -20.21 -14.83 5.37
CA LEU A 105 -19.00 -14.16 4.90
C LEU A 105 -17.97 -14.00 6.02
N THR A 106 -18.42 -13.65 7.22
CA THR A 106 -17.58 -13.54 8.43
C THR A 106 -16.87 -14.88 8.70
N ASN A 107 -17.64 -15.97 8.80
CA ASN A 107 -17.09 -17.30 9.05
C ASN A 107 -16.13 -17.76 7.94
N MET A 108 -16.45 -17.48 6.68
CA MET A 108 -15.60 -17.79 5.52
C MET A 108 -14.26 -17.06 5.58
N ILE A 109 -14.25 -15.77 5.93
CA ILE A 109 -13.01 -14.99 6.05
C ILE A 109 -12.10 -15.56 7.12
N GLY A 110 -12.64 -15.82 8.31
CA GLY A 110 -11.83 -16.33 9.41
C GLY A 110 -11.18 -17.67 9.07
N LYS A 111 -11.93 -18.56 8.41
CA LYS A 111 -11.44 -19.87 7.98
C LYS A 111 -10.39 -19.80 6.86
N TYR A 112 -10.69 -19.10 5.76
CA TYR A 112 -9.89 -19.21 4.54
C TYR A 112 -8.83 -18.13 4.36
N TYR A 113 -9.00 -16.97 4.99
CA TYR A 113 -8.11 -15.82 4.79
C TYR A 113 -7.35 -15.43 6.05
N PHE A 114 -7.89 -15.69 7.24
CA PHE A 114 -7.19 -15.46 8.52
C PHE A 114 -6.60 -16.74 9.13
N ASN A 115 -6.83 -17.91 8.50
CA ASN A 115 -6.35 -19.21 8.98
C ASN A 115 -6.72 -19.50 10.44
N LEU A 116 -7.89 -19.03 10.89
CA LEU A 116 -8.40 -19.28 12.23
C LEU A 116 -9.01 -20.68 12.28
N ASN A 117 -8.68 -21.44 13.33
CA ASN A 117 -9.37 -22.69 13.62
C ASN A 117 -10.81 -22.42 14.09
N ASP A 118 -11.67 -23.45 14.07
CA ASP A 118 -13.09 -23.29 14.40
C ASP A 118 -13.33 -22.71 15.80
N GLN A 119 -12.46 -22.99 16.78
CA GLN A 119 -12.58 -22.43 18.13
C GLN A 119 -12.31 -20.92 18.19
N ASN A 120 -11.39 -20.44 17.35
CA ASN A 120 -10.97 -19.03 17.28
C ASN A 120 -11.73 -18.24 16.21
N ASN A 121 -12.52 -18.90 15.36
CA ASN A 121 -13.30 -18.29 14.27
C ASN A 121 -14.57 -17.59 14.79
N GLN A 122 -14.40 -16.68 15.75
CA GLN A 122 -15.47 -15.89 16.34
C GLN A 122 -15.54 -14.51 15.67
N PRO A 123 -16.74 -13.91 15.49
CA PRO A 123 -16.88 -12.60 14.83
C PRO A 123 -15.99 -11.50 15.41
N ILE A 124 -15.79 -11.47 16.73
CA ILE A 124 -14.89 -10.49 17.37
C ILE A 124 -13.42 -10.68 16.99
N LYS A 125 -12.96 -11.93 16.80
CA LYS A 125 -11.59 -12.22 16.37
C LYS A 125 -11.36 -11.80 14.92
N ILE A 126 -12.35 -12.01 14.06
CA ILE A 126 -12.32 -11.54 12.66
C ILE A 126 -12.28 -10.02 12.60
N PHE A 127 -13.09 -9.34 13.44
CA PHE A 127 -13.06 -7.89 13.53
C PHE A 127 -11.69 -7.38 14.03
N SER A 128 -11.12 -8.01 15.06
CA SER A 128 -9.78 -7.69 15.59
C SER A 128 -8.68 -7.84 14.52
N GLU A 129 -8.72 -8.92 13.73
CA GLU A 129 -7.82 -9.11 12.58
C GLU A 129 -7.97 -8.00 11.54
N ALA A 130 -9.21 -7.61 11.20
CA ALA A 130 -9.47 -6.52 10.26
C ALA A 130 -8.93 -5.17 10.78
N VAL A 131 -9.10 -4.88 12.08
CA VAL A 131 -8.55 -3.68 12.73
C VAL A 131 -7.01 -3.65 12.61
N GLN A 132 -6.33 -4.74 13.00
CA GLN A 132 -4.87 -4.84 12.93
C GLN A 132 -4.34 -4.69 11.50
N ARG A 133 -4.96 -5.40 10.55
CA ARG A 133 -4.52 -5.42 9.15
C ARG A 133 -4.75 -4.07 8.47
N CYS A 134 -5.88 -3.41 8.75
CA CYS A 134 -6.14 -2.06 8.24
C CYS A 134 -5.20 -1.02 8.85
N ALA A 135 -4.84 -1.14 10.13
CA ALA A 135 -3.85 -0.28 10.77
C ALA A 135 -2.46 -0.45 10.11
N THR A 136 -2.08 -1.70 9.81
CA THR A 136 -0.84 -2.04 9.10
C THR A 136 -0.82 -1.47 7.68
N LEU A 137 -1.94 -1.57 6.95
CA LEU A 137 -2.10 -0.99 5.61
C LEU A 137 -1.94 0.54 5.64
N ALA A 138 -2.64 1.20 6.56
CA ALA A 138 -2.54 2.65 6.73
C ALA A 138 -1.12 3.10 7.06
N ALA A 139 -0.43 2.40 7.96
CA ALA A 139 0.95 2.66 8.32
C ALA A 139 1.89 2.47 7.12
N SER A 140 1.66 1.44 6.31
CA SER A 140 2.43 1.17 5.10
C SER A 140 2.31 2.30 4.08
N TYR A 141 1.09 2.80 3.82
CA TYR A 141 0.90 3.94 2.93
C TYR A 141 1.66 5.18 3.40
N ASN A 142 1.65 5.45 4.71
CA ASN A 142 2.39 6.56 5.30
C ASN A 142 3.91 6.38 5.12
N VAL A 143 4.45 5.25 5.62
CA VAL A 143 5.90 5.03 5.65
C VAL A 143 6.49 4.95 4.26
N TYR A 144 5.79 4.39 3.28
CA TYR A 144 6.26 4.25 1.89
C TYR A 144 5.85 5.43 0.98
N GLY A 145 5.23 6.48 1.52
CA GLY A 145 4.91 7.68 0.75
C GLY A 145 3.89 7.44 -0.37
N PHE A 146 2.98 6.49 -0.18
CA PHE A 146 1.97 6.11 -1.18
C PHE A 146 0.64 6.80 -0.90
N VAL A 147 0.02 7.35 -1.94
CA VAL A 147 -1.32 7.96 -1.92
C VAL A 147 -2.23 7.14 -2.84
N HIS A 148 -3.21 6.45 -2.27
CA HIS A 148 -4.14 5.58 -3.00
C HIS A 148 -5.09 6.38 -3.91
N GLY A 149 -5.60 7.51 -3.40
CA GLY A 149 -6.48 8.44 -4.12
C GLY A 149 -7.97 8.12 -4.06
N VAL A 150 -8.37 6.89 -3.76
CA VAL A 150 -9.79 6.49 -3.60
C VAL A 150 -9.94 5.46 -2.48
N LEU A 151 -10.27 5.89 -1.26
CA LEU A 151 -10.41 5.01 -0.09
C LEU A 151 -11.87 4.93 0.38
N ASN A 152 -12.79 4.72 -0.57
CA ASN A 152 -14.16 4.32 -0.23
C ASN A 152 -14.16 2.93 0.43
N THR A 153 -15.23 2.60 1.16
CA THR A 153 -15.38 1.30 1.85
C THR A 153 -15.34 0.09 0.91
N ASP A 154 -15.78 0.24 -0.33
CA ASP A 154 -15.69 -0.78 -1.38
C ASP A 154 -14.25 -0.96 -1.92
N ASN A 155 -13.31 -0.08 -1.56
CA ASN A 155 -11.88 -0.20 -1.89
C ASN A 155 -11.02 -0.61 -0.69
N ILE A 156 -11.62 -0.95 0.45
CA ILE A 156 -10.90 -1.53 1.58
C ILE A 156 -11.17 -3.02 1.65
N ASN A 157 -10.14 -3.80 1.35
CA ASN A 157 -10.16 -5.24 1.53
C ASN A 157 -10.21 -5.57 3.03
N ILE A 158 -11.09 -6.47 3.43
CA ILE A 158 -11.19 -6.86 4.85
C ILE A 158 -9.91 -7.51 5.40
N THR A 159 -9.08 -8.06 4.51
CA THR A 159 -7.76 -8.63 4.85
C THR A 159 -6.65 -7.59 4.97
N GLY A 160 -6.95 -6.30 4.75
CA GLY A 160 -5.95 -5.23 4.72
C GLY A 160 -4.97 -5.31 3.54
N GLU A 161 -5.28 -6.10 2.51
CA GLU A 161 -4.55 -6.10 1.24
C GLU A 161 -4.86 -4.82 0.45
N SER A 162 -3.82 -4.11 0.00
CA SER A 162 -3.93 -2.98 -0.93
C SER A 162 -4.40 -3.48 -2.30
N PHE A 163 -5.36 -2.78 -2.94
CA PHE A 163 -5.81 -3.12 -4.30
C PHE A 163 -6.55 -1.96 -4.97
N ASP A 164 -6.81 -2.09 -6.28
CA ASP A 164 -7.56 -1.13 -7.12
C ASP A 164 -6.83 0.19 -7.40
N TYR A 165 -5.73 0.08 -8.14
CA TYR A 165 -4.83 1.19 -8.44
C TYR A 165 -5.32 2.06 -9.61
N GLY A 166 -6.31 2.91 -9.33
CA GLY A 166 -6.75 3.95 -10.26
C GLY A 166 -5.86 5.21 -10.17
N PRO A 167 -6.32 6.29 -9.55
CA PRO A 167 -5.56 7.53 -9.47
C PRO A 167 -4.61 7.55 -8.25
N TYR A 168 -3.60 6.66 -8.22
CA TYR A 168 -2.59 6.66 -7.16
C TYR A 168 -1.40 7.58 -7.47
N ARG A 169 -0.63 7.96 -6.43
CA ARG A 169 0.66 8.67 -6.54
C ARG A 169 1.64 8.18 -5.48
N PHE A 170 2.93 8.20 -5.80
CA PHE A 170 4.00 8.20 -4.80
C PHE A 170 4.49 9.64 -4.58
N LEU A 171 4.90 9.95 -3.35
CA LEU A 171 5.47 11.24 -3.00
C LEU A 171 6.86 11.41 -3.63
N GLU A 172 7.02 12.45 -4.44
CA GLU A 172 8.35 12.90 -4.89
C GLU A 172 9.08 13.57 -3.72
N LYS A 173 8.43 14.55 -3.10
CA LYS A 173 8.87 15.21 -1.86
C LYS A 173 7.80 15.06 -0.81
N TYR A 174 8.16 15.28 0.44
CA TYR A 174 7.20 15.17 1.53
C TYR A 174 6.12 16.24 1.43
N GLU A 175 4.94 15.87 0.96
CA GLU A 175 3.82 16.77 0.76
C GLU A 175 2.57 16.22 1.47
N PRO A 176 2.32 16.61 2.74
CA PRO A 176 1.19 16.10 3.54
C PRO A 176 -0.19 16.26 2.87
N ASN A 177 -0.31 17.27 2.01
CA ASN A 177 -1.54 17.60 1.31
C ASN A 177 -1.63 17.02 -0.10
N LYS A 178 -0.67 16.17 -0.52
CA LYS A 178 -0.68 15.55 -1.85
C LYS A 178 -1.97 14.76 -2.05
N THR A 179 -2.72 15.12 -3.08
CA THR A 179 -3.83 14.32 -3.62
C THR A 179 -3.37 13.58 -4.86
N ALA A 180 -4.04 12.47 -5.16
CA ALA A 180 -3.73 11.62 -6.29
C ALA A 180 -4.84 11.60 -7.35
N ALA A 181 -6.10 11.67 -6.90
CA ALA A 181 -7.27 11.83 -7.76
C ALA A 181 -7.56 13.29 -8.10
N TYR A 182 -7.69 13.59 -9.39
CA TYR A 182 -8.06 14.93 -9.88
C TYR A 182 -9.45 15.38 -9.40
N PHE A 183 -10.33 14.44 -9.08
CA PHE A 183 -11.68 14.69 -8.58
C PHE A 183 -11.75 14.85 -7.05
N ASP A 184 -10.68 14.55 -6.30
CA ASP A 184 -10.63 14.76 -4.85
C ASP A 184 -10.33 16.24 -4.52
N ARG A 185 -11.30 17.12 -4.83
CA ARG A 185 -11.18 18.57 -4.65
C ARG A 185 -11.09 18.99 -3.18
N PHE A 186 -11.58 18.15 -2.27
CA PHE A 186 -11.58 18.43 -0.82
C PHE A 186 -10.40 17.79 -0.09
N GLY A 187 -9.58 16.99 -0.79
CA GLY A 187 -8.44 16.30 -0.20
C GLY A 187 -8.86 15.26 0.84
N LEU A 188 -9.99 14.59 0.63
CA LEU A 188 -10.52 13.54 1.51
C LEU A 188 -9.51 12.38 1.63
N TYR A 189 -8.80 12.08 0.54
CA TYR A 189 -7.84 10.98 0.45
C TYR A 189 -6.40 11.47 0.24
N ARG A 190 -6.12 12.73 0.61
CA ARG A 190 -4.75 13.26 0.59
C ARG A 190 -3.83 12.45 1.51
N PHE A 191 -2.53 12.47 1.25
CA PHE A 191 -1.53 11.66 1.96
C PHE A 191 -1.72 11.61 3.49
N SER A 192 -1.83 12.78 4.15
CA SER A 192 -1.99 12.90 5.60
C SER A 192 -3.32 12.40 6.17
N LYS A 193 -4.33 12.12 5.32
CA LYS A 193 -5.69 11.72 5.73
C LYS A 193 -6.02 10.26 5.48
N GLN A 194 -5.12 9.50 4.87
CA GLN A 194 -5.41 8.10 4.54
C GLN A 194 -5.62 7.22 5.78
N ALA A 195 -4.88 7.46 6.87
CA ALA A 195 -5.10 6.73 8.13
C ALA A 195 -6.48 7.02 8.73
N ASP A 196 -6.91 8.30 8.73
CA ASP A 196 -8.25 8.70 9.16
C ASP A 196 -9.34 8.06 8.29
N ALA A 197 -9.15 8.03 6.96
CA ALA A 197 -10.10 7.44 6.02
C ALA A 197 -10.23 5.92 6.22
N ILE A 198 -9.12 5.21 6.38
CA ILE A 198 -9.12 3.77 6.66
C ILE A 198 -9.75 3.49 8.02
N PHE A 199 -9.43 4.28 9.06
CA PHE A 199 -10.06 4.15 10.36
C PHE A 199 -11.58 4.33 10.28
N TRP A 200 -12.05 5.35 9.56
CA TRP A 200 -13.47 5.57 9.32
C TRP A 200 -14.12 4.37 8.61
N ASN A 201 -13.46 3.77 7.61
CA ASN A 201 -13.97 2.56 6.97
C ASN A 201 -14.12 1.39 7.96
N VAL A 202 -13.15 1.21 8.88
CA VAL A 202 -13.23 0.18 9.94
C VAL A 202 -14.36 0.49 10.94
N GLN A 203 -14.67 1.76 11.21
CA GLN A 203 -15.84 2.14 12.01
C GLN A 203 -17.15 1.72 11.33
N GLN A 204 -17.25 1.87 10.01
CA GLN A 204 -18.42 1.39 9.26
C GLN A 204 -18.56 -0.14 9.37
N LEU A 205 -17.45 -0.88 9.34
CA LEU A 205 -17.45 -2.32 9.57
C LEU A 205 -17.92 -2.67 11.00
N ALA A 206 -17.41 -1.96 12.03
CA ALA A 206 -17.86 -2.13 13.41
C ALA A 206 -19.37 -1.93 13.55
N SER A 207 -19.94 -0.92 12.89
CA SER A 207 -21.39 -0.69 12.93
C SER A 207 -22.18 -1.90 12.42
N ILE A 208 -21.69 -2.59 11.40
CA ILE A 208 -22.34 -3.79 10.84
C ILE A 208 -22.17 -4.99 11.79
N PHE A 209 -20.98 -5.12 12.38
CA PHE A 209 -20.67 -6.23 13.29
C PHE A 209 -21.47 -6.17 14.60
N THR A 210 -22.16 -5.06 14.90
CA THR A 210 -23.11 -4.98 16.03
C THR A 210 -24.26 -5.99 15.93
N LEU A 211 -24.53 -6.51 14.74
CA LEU A 211 -25.51 -7.58 14.50
C LEU A 211 -25.07 -8.94 15.08
N MET A 212 -23.76 -9.14 15.29
CA MET A 212 -23.18 -10.41 15.75
C MET A 212 -22.41 -10.29 17.08
N VAL A 213 -21.95 -9.08 17.42
CA VAL A 213 -21.10 -8.82 18.60
C VAL A 213 -21.67 -7.65 19.39
N ASN A 214 -21.63 -7.77 20.72
CA ASN A 214 -22.00 -6.68 21.61
C ASN A 214 -21.19 -5.39 21.30
N LYS A 215 -21.89 -4.26 21.28
CA LYS A 215 -21.36 -2.95 20.89
C LYS A 215 -20.18 -2.51 21.76
N GLU A 216 -20.25 -2.71 23.07
CA GLU A 216 -19.20 -2.28 24.00
C GLU A 216 -17.88 -3.00 23.69
N ILE A 217 -17.94 -4.29 23.36
CA ILE A 217 -16.75 -5.07 22.95
C ILE A 217 -16.15 -4.53 21.65
N LEU A 218 -16.98 -4.21 20.65
CA LEU A 218 -16.51 -3.66 19.38
C LEU A 218 -15.83 -2.30 19.55
N ILE A 219 -16.36 -1.45 20.43
CA ILE A 219 -15.76 -0.14 20.74
C ILE A 219 -14.37 -0.32 21.35
N GLU A 220 -14.21 -1.23 22.31
CA GLU A 220 -12.90 -1.50 22.92
C GLU A 220 -11.90 -2.06 21.90
N GLU A 221 -12.34 -2.91 20.97
CA GLU A 221 -11.47 -3.42 19.91
C GLU A 221 -11.08 -2.33 18.90
N LEU A 222 -12.05 -1.50 18.47
CA LEU A 222 -11.84 -0.42 17.52
C LEU A 222 -10.85 0.64 18.04
N LYS A 223 -10.90 0.94 19.35
CA LYS A 223 -9.97 1.90 19.98
C LYS A 223 -8.50 1.52 19.81
N LYS A 224 -8.19 0.23 19.64
CA LYS A 224 -6.82 -0.25 19.44
C LYS A 224 -6.22 0.19 18.11
N PHE A 225 -7.03 0.56 17.11
CA PHE A 225 -6.55 0.95 15.78
C PHE A 225 -5.44 1.99 15.83
N VAL A 226 -5.59 3.02 16.66
CA VAL A 226 -4.63 4.14 16.74
C VAL A 226 -3.28 3.66 17.29
N ASP A 227 -3.29 2.86 18.35
CA ASP A 227 -2.08 2.32 18.94
C ASP A 227 -1.39 1.34 17.99
N LEU A 228 -2.15 0.47 17.33
CA LEU A 228 -1.65 -0.47 16.33
C LEU A 228 -1.05 0.26 15.13
N TYR A 229 -1.71 1.31 14.63
CA TYR A 229 -1.18 2.14 13.55
C TYR A 229 0.16 2.78 13.94
N ASN A 230 0.25 3.38 15.13
CA ASN A 230 1.48 4.03 15.60
C ASN A 230 2.62 3.01 15.80
N GLN A 231 2.32 1.82 16.32
CA GLN A 231 3.27 0.73 16.45
C GLN A 231 3.79 0.28 15.07
N GLU A 232 2.89 0.12 14.10
CA GLU A 232 3.25 -0.27 12.74
C GLU A 232 4.05 0.80 12.00
N VAL A 233 3.75 2.09 12.18
CA VAL A 233 4.56 3.19 11.64
C VAL A 233 5.99 3.10 12.16
N LEU A 234 6.18 2.92 13.47
CA LEU A 234 7.51 2.77 14.04
C LEU A 234 8.20 1.50 13.53
N ARG A 235 7.51 0.36 13.55
CA ARG A 235 8.05 -0.92 13.08
C ARG A 235 8.53 -0.82 11.64
N LEU A 236 7.70 -0.29 10.74
CA LEU A 236 8.02 -0.12 9.32
C LEU A 236 9.11 0.93 9.10
N PHE A 237 9.12 2.03 9.86
CA PHE A 237 10.17 3.04 9.81
C PHE A 237 11.56 2.44 10.13
N PHE A 238 11.65 1.71 11.25
CA PHE A 238 12.89 1.02 11.65
C PHE A 238 13.26 -0.11 10.67
N LYS A 239 12.28 -0.90 10.21
CA LYS A 239 12.48 -1.93 9.16
C LYS A 239 13.10 -1.29 7.91
N ARG A 240 12.48 -0.23 7.38
CA ARG A 240 12.90 0.44 6.14
C ARG A 240 14.27 1.12 6.23
N LEU A 241 14.61 1.69 7.38
CA LEU A 241 15.96 2.21 7.65
C LEU A 241 16.95 1.13 8.07
N MET A 242 16.51 -0.10 8.30
CA MET A 242 17.34 -1.23 8.69
C MET A 242 18.17 -0.99 9.95
N ILE A 243 17.55 -0.34 10.93
CA ILE A 243 18.11 -0.04 12.26
C ILE A 243 17.15 -0.54 13.33
N LYS A 244 17.67 -0.76 14.54
CA LYS A 244 16.88 -1.26 15.67
C LYS A 244 16.17 -0.11 16.40
N PRO A 245 14.92 -0.34 16.86
CA PRO A 245 14.34 0.53 17.87
C PRO A 245 15.15 0.44 19.16
N SER A 246 15.26 1.57 19.85
CA SER A 246 15.74 1.64 21.23
C SER A 246 14.70 1.05 22.18
N SER A 247 15.14 0.49 23.31
CA SER A 247 14.26 0.08 24.42
C SER A 247 13.58 1.29 25.08
N ASP A 248 14.20 2.47 25.00
CA ASP A 248 13.60 3.75 25.38
C ASP A 248 12.76 4.31 24.23
N SER A 249 11.43 4.34 24.42
CA SER A 249 10.46 4.84 23.45
C SER A 249 10.61 6.34 23.17
N ALA A 250 11.15 7.12 24.09
CA ALA A 250 11.44 8.53 23.85
C ALA A 250 12.48 8.70 22.75
N LYS A 251 13.51 7.84 22.71
CA LYS A 251 14.54 7.84 21.66
C LYS A 251 13.98 7.48 20.29
N ASN A 252 13.07 6.52 20.22
CA ASN A 252 12.38 6.16 18.98
C ASN A 252 11.58 7.34 18.41
N ASN A 253 10.92 8.10 19.28
CA ASN A 253 10.20 9.30 18.88
C ASN A 253 11.13 10.47 18.48
N GLU A 254 12.29 10.61 19.13
CA GLU A 254 13.31 11.62 18.78
C GLU A 254 13.82 11.41 17.35
N ILE A 255 14.24 10.19 16.98
CA ILE A 255 14.73 9.89 15.63
C ILE A 255 13.64 10.09 14.58
N LEU A 256 12.40 9.64 14.85
CA LEU A 256 11.28 9.81 13.92
C LEU A 256 11.01 11.29 13.64
N LYS A 257 10.94 12.12 14.70
CA LYS A 257 10.77 13.58 14.56
C LYS A 257 11.92 14.22 13.79
N ALA A 258 13.16 13.80 14.04
CA ALA A 258 14.33 14.33 13.35
C ALA A 258 14.33 13.94 11.86
N PHE A 259 13.93 12.71 11.54
CA PHE A 259 13.77 12.25 10.16
C PHE A 259 12.71 13.06 9.40
N TYR A 260 11.54 13.29 10.00
CA TYR A 260 10.51 14.15 9.39
C TYR A 260 10.96 15.60 9.21
N ARG A 261 11.82 16.14 10.09
CA ARG A 261 12.41 17.48 9.88
C ARG A 261 13.28 17.55 8.62
N ILE A 262 13.99 16.47 8.29
CA ILE A 262 14.77 16.37 7.04
C ILE A 262 13.81 16.37 5.84
N LEU A 263 12.78 15.54 5.88
CA LEU A 263 11.76 15.45 4.83
C LEU A 263 11.04 16.78 4.58
N VAL A 264 10.71 17.52 5.64
CA VAL A 264 10.00 18.81 5.55
C VAL A 264 10.84 19.91 4.90
N ASP A 265 12.18 19.83 4.90
CA ASP A 265 13.04 20.86 4.29
C ASP A 265 12.89 20.95 2.75
N GLN A 266 12.13 20.04 2.11
CA GLN A 266 11.85 19.99 0.66
C GLN A 266 13.09 19.96 -0.25
N LYS A 267 14.30 19.93 0.32
CA LYS A 267 15.57 19.86 -0.40
C LYS A 267 15.81 18.48 -1.00
N PHE A 268 15.26 17.45 -0.36
CA PHE A 268 15.48 16.05 -0.71
C PHE A 268 14.20 15.40 -1.20
N PHE A 269 14.33 14.40 -2.06
CA PHE A 269 13.22 13.54 -2.42
C PHE A 269 12.86 12.60 -1.26
N PHE A 270 11.61 12.18 -1.19
CA PHE A 270 11.09 11.34 -0.11
C PHE A 270 11.83 10.00 -0.03
N GLU A 271 11.96 9.29 -1.15
CA GLU A 271 12.68 8.01 -1.23
C GLU A 271 14.18 8.17 -0.96
N GLU A 272 14.77 9.27 -1.41
CA GLU A 272 16.20 9.56 -1.30
C GLU A 272 16.66 9.60 0.16
N VAL A 273 15.86 10.20 1.05
CA VAL A 273 16.21 10.25 2.48
C VAL A 273 16.23 8.86 3.12
N TYR A 274 15.29 7.98 2.76
CA TYR A 274 15.32 6.59 3.23
C TYR A 274 16.51 5.81 2.66
N TYR A 275 16.79 5.99 1.37
CA TYR A 275 17.90 5.32 0.69
C TYR A 275 19.26 5.71 1.27
N ASP A 276 19.49 7.00 1.47
CA ASP A 276 20.75 7.55 1.96
C ASP A 276 21.03 7.20 3.42
N LEU A 277 19.99 7.24 4.26
CA LEU A 277 20.12 7.06 5.71
C LEU A 277 19.93 5.59 6.17
N ARG A 278 19.65 4.67 5.25
CA ARG A 278 19.53 3.22 5.54
C ARG A 278 20.82 2.69 6.16
N GLY A 279 20.69 1.87 7.20
CA GLY A 279 21.79 1.30 7.98
C GLY A 279 22.37 2.25 9.03
N GLY A 280 21.79 3.46 9.20
CA GLY A 280 22.17 4.40 10.24
C GLY A 280 23.65 4.79 10.21
N LEU A 281 24.22 5.13 11.38
CA LEU A 281 25.61 5.61 11.47
C LEU A 281 26.64 4.63 10.99
N ALA A 282 26.38 3.32 11.11
CA ALA A 282 27.31 2.30 10.68
C ALA A 282 27.64 2.43 9.18
N LYS A 283 26.65 2.82 8.36
CA LYS A 283 26.82 3.12 6.93
C LYS A 283 27.26 4.56 6.69
N ILE A 284 26.59 5.52 7.34
CA ILE A 284 26.77 6.96 7.06
C ILE A 284 28.19 7.44 7.34
N LYS A 285 28.85 6.93 8.40
CA LYS A 285 30.20 7.40 8.82
C LYS A 285 31.28 7.26 7.74
N ASN A 286 31.10 6.33 6.80
CA ASN A 286 32.04 6.08 5.70
C ASN A 286 31.65 6.79 4.40
N ARG A 287 30.56 7.56 4.39
CA ARG A 287 29.99 8.23 3.21
C ARG A 287 30.09 9.75 3.33
N LYS A 288 31.25 10.29 2.92
CA LYS A 288 31.54 11.73 2.97
C LYS A 288 30.50 12.58 2.22
N ASP A 289 30.02 12.06 1.09
CA ASP A 289 28.97 12.66 0.28
C ASP A 289 27.65 12.82 1.07
N ILE A 290 27.24 11.78 1.82
CA ILE A 290 26.04 11.81 2.65
C ILE A 290 26.22 12.73 3.87
N ILE A 291 27.37 12.67 4.55
CA ILE A 291 27.67 13.56 5.68
C ILE A 291 27.59 15.03 5.23
N GLN A 292 28.18 15.38 4.09
CA GLN A 292 28.14 16.74 3.55
C GLN A 292 26.73 17.15 3.13
N LYS A 293 25.97 16.25 2.49
CA LYS A 293 24.59 16.48 2.04
C LYS A 293 23.65 16.84 3.19
N TYR A 294 23.80 16.15 4.33
CA TYR A 294 22.94 16.29 5.51
C TYR A 294 23.62 17.02 6.69
N GLN A 295 24.70 17.78 6.46
CA GLN A 295 25.50 18.43 7.50
C GLN A 295 24.69 19.28 8.50
N LYS A 296 23.56 19.85 8.07
CA LYS A 296 22.66 20.67 8.90
C LYS A 296 21.93 19.87 10.00
N TYR A 297 21.77 18.56 9.85
CA TYR A 297 20.83 17.76 10.66
C TYR A 297 21.49 16.97 11.79
N GLN A 298 22.79 17.11 12.02
CA GLN A 298 23.50 16.41 13.12
C GLN A 298 23.20 14.90 13.15
N LEU A 299 23.43 14.20 12.03
CA LEU A 299 23.05 12.79 11.86
C LEU A 299 23.60 11.88 12.97
N GLU A 300 24.80 12.15 13.49
CA GLU A 300 25.38 11.43 14.64
C GLU A 300 24.44 11.43 15.85
N LYS A 301 23.90 12.59 16.21
CA LYS A 301 22.95 12.71 17.32
C LYS A 301 21.63 12.01 17.04
N ILE A 302 21.15 12.04 15.80
CA ILE A 302 19.88 11.42 15.40
C ILE A 302 19.93 9.90 15.58
N PHE A 303 21.06 9.28 15.23
CA PHE A 303 21.19 7.83 15.13
C PHE A 303 22.00 7.20 16.28
N GLN A 304 22.53 7.98 17.23
CA GLN A 304 23.42 7.49 18.30
C GLN A 304 22.86 6.33 19.14
N ASN A 305 21.54 6.19 19.24
CA ASN A 305 20.87 5.15 20.03
C ASN A 305 20.31 4.00 19.18
N HIS A 306 20.67 3.94 17.90
CA HIS A 306 20.06 3.04 16.92
C HIS A 306 21.12 2.30 16.11
N ASP A 307 21.46 1.11 16.58
CA ASP A 307 22.35 0.21 15.86
C ASP A 307 21.67 -0.41 14.63
N PRO A 308 22.44 -0.82 13.61
CA PRO A 308 21.92 -1.69 12.55
C PRO A 308 21.31 -2.98 13.11
N ILE A 309 20.38 -3.58 12.36
CA ILE A 309 19.86 -4.92 12.68
C ILE A 309 21.01 -5.96 12.62
N ASN A 310 21.00 -6.95 13.51
CA ASN A 310 22.13 -7.86 13.82
C ASN A 310 22.61 -8.77 12.66
N GLU A 311 21.97 -8.72 11.50
CA GLU A 311 22.19 -9.65 10.38
C GLU A 311 22.51 -8.95 9.06
N ILE A 312 22.80 -7.64 9.11
CA ILE A 312 23.04 -6.86 7.91
C ILE A 312 24.51 -6.94 7.51
N ASN A 313 24.77 -7.51 6.33
CA ASN A 313 25.99 -7.18 5.62
C ASN A 313 25.87 -5.76 5.05
N LEU A 314 26.55 -4.80 5.69
CA LEU A 314 26.50 -3.38 5.29
C LEU A 314 26.89 -3.15 3.82
N ASN A 315 27.70 -4.03 3.22
CA ASN A 315 28.04 -3.96 1.81
C ASN A 315 26.84 -4.35 0.91
N ASN A 316 25.98 -5.26 1.36
CA ASN A 316 24.76 -5.65 0.63
C ASN A 316 23.72 -4.53 0.60
N LEU A 317 23.75 -3.60 1.56
CA LEU A 317 22.86 -2.43 1.54
C LEU A 317 23.09 -1.49 0.35
N ASN A 318 24.30 -1.50 -0.23
CA ASN A 318 24.61 -0.74 -1.44
C ASN A 318 24.10 -1.43 -2.71
N LEU A 319 23.70 -2.71 -2.61
CA LEU A 319 23.16 -3.48 -3.72
C LEU A 319 21.64 -3.31 -3.86
N ILE A 320 20.97 -2.80 -2.82
CA ILE A 320 19.54 -2.44 -2.94
C ILE A 320 19.46 -1.22 -3.86
N PRO A 321 18.82 -1.31 -5.03
CA PRO A 321 18.78 -0.21 -5.98
C PRO A 321 17.93 0.95 -5.44
N TYR A 322 18.30 2.17 -5.84
CA TYR A 322 17.42 3.32 -5.74
C TYR A 322 16.38 3.22 -6.86
N GLU A 323 15.09 3.20 -6.49
CA GLU A 323 13.99 3.04 -7.44
C GLU A 323 12.82 3.93 -7.00
N THR A 324 12.08 4.44 -7.99
CA THR A 324 10.89 5.26 -7.78
C THR A 324 9.79 4.87 -8.76
N LEU A 325 8.56 5.29 -8.46
CA LEU A 325 7.44 5.19 -9.37
C LEU A 325 6.63 6.49 -9.36
N HIS A 326 7.32 7.59 -9.67
CA HIS A 326 6.73 8.92 -9.74
C HIS A 326 5.86 9.07 -10.97
N TYR A 327 4.92 10.03 -10.92
CA TYR A 327 3.93 10.23 -11.97
C TYR A 327 4.55 10.44 -13.36
N ASN A 328 5.59 11.28 -13.46
CA ASN A 328 6.24 11.57 -14.73
C ASN A 328 6.96 10.35 -15.33
N GLU A 329 7.42 9.40 -14.50
CA GLU A 329 8.00 8.16 -14.99
C GLU A 329 6.93 7.28 -15.65
N ILE A 330 5.76 7.17 -14.99
CA ILE A 330 4.61 6.44 -15.52
C ILE A 330 4.13 7.08 -16.83
N GLU A 331 3.99 8.41 -16.86
CA GLU A 331 3.52 9.11 -18.07
C GLU A 331 4.51 8.97 -19.23
N LYS A 332 5.82 8.99 -18.96
CA LYS A 332 6.85 8.74 -20.00
C LYS A 332 6.77 7.31 -20.53
N ILE A 333 6.59 6.32 -19.66
CA ILE A 333 6.38 4.92 -20.07
C ILE A 333 5.13 4.81 -20.93
N TRP A 334 4.02 5.41 -20.49
CA TRP A 334 2.76 5.39 -21.23
C TRP A 334 2.88 6.08 -22.58
N GLU A 335 3.54 7.25 -22.65
CA GLU A 335 3.72 7.98 -23.91
C GLU A 335 4.47 7.15 -24.96
N ALA A 336 5.47 6.37 -24.55
CA ALA A 336 6.19 5.48 -25.46
C ALA A 336 5.29 4.34 -26.00
N ILE A 337 4.49 3.72 -25.14
CA ILE A 337 3.53 2.67 -25.52
C ILE A 337 2.43 3.24 -26.42
N ASP A 338 1.86 4.38 -26.06
CA ASP A 338 0.72 4.98 -26.76
C ASP A 338 1.09 5.47 -28.16
N LYS A 339 2.22 6.18 -28.29
CA LYS A 339 2.63 6.81 -29.56
C LYS A 339 3.37 5.86 -30.50
N ASN A 340 4.15 4.93 -29.95
CA ASN A 340 5.10 4.13 -30.74
C ASN A 340 4.95 2.62 -30.54
N ASP A 341 4.00 2.17 -29.70
CA ASP A 341 3.89 0.79 -29.24
C ASP A 341 5.22 0.23 -28.68
N ASP A 342 6.02 1.12 -28.09
CA ASP A 342 7.34 0.79 -27.53
C ASP A 342 7.22 0.44 -26.05
N TRP A 343 7.33 -0.86 -25.77
CA TRP A 343 7.28 -1.42 -24.42
C TRP A 343 8.63 -1.45 -23.69
N SER A 344 9.71 -0.96 -24.32
CA SER A 344 11.06 -1.05 -23.74
C SER A 344 11.16 -0.34 -22.39
N LEU A 345 10.60 0.86 -22.24
CA LEU A 345 10.61 1.60 -20.98
C LEU A 345 9.81 0.90 -19.88
N PHE A 346 8.68 0.27 -20.24
CA PHE A 346 7.88 -0.52 -19.30
C PHE A 346 8.65 -1.74 -18.82
N ASN A 347 9.20 -2.55 -19.74
CA ASN A 347 9.96 -3.75 -19.40
C ASN A 347 11.18 -3.42 -18.55
N ASN A 348 11.94 -2.38 -18.91
CA ASN A 348 13.07 -1.91 -18.13
C ASN A 348 12.68 -1.49 -16.70
N LYS A 349 11.52 -0.83 -16.54
CA LYS A 349 11.02 -0.44 -15.21
C LYS A 349 10.57 -1.67 -14.41
N ILE A 350 9.89 -2.63 -15.02
CA ILE A 350 9.53 -3.90 -14.36
C ILE A 350 10.79 -4.66 -13.91
N ASP A 351 11.80 -4.80 -14.77
CA ASP A 351 13.07 -5.47 -14.41
C ASP A 351 13.78 -4.78 -13.26
N SER A 352 13.75 -3.44 -13.23
CA SER A 352 14.34 -2.65 -12.14
C SER A 352 13.58 -2.83 -10.82
N ILE A 353 12.24 -2.85 -10.87
CA ILE A 353 11.38 -3.17 -9.71
C ILE A 353 11.63 -4.61 -9.24
N SER A 354 11.81 -5.58 -10.13
CA SER A 354 12.15 -6.96 -9.77
C SER A 354 13.50 -7.07 -9.07
N LYS A 355 14.52 -6.34 -9.53
CA LYS A 355 15.82 -6.26 -8.84
C LYS A 355 15.69 -5.64 -7.44
N LEU A 356 14.87 -4.58 -7.31
CA LEU A 356 14.55 -4.02 -5.99
C LEU A 356 13.91 -5.07 -5.08
N LYS A 357 12.92 -5.80 -5.59
CA LYS A 357 12.22 -6.84 -4.83
C LYS A 357 13.16 -7.93 -4.35
N GLU A 358 14.00 -8.47 -5.23
CA GLU A 358 14.98 -9.49 -4.88
C GLU A 358 15.94 -8.99 -3.80
N ALA A 359 16.48 -7.78 -3.97
CA ALA A 359 17.34 -7.16 -2.99
C ALA A 359 16.63 -6.96 -1.65
N ASN A 360 15.37 -6.52 -1.66
CA ASN A 360 14.58 -6.34 -0.45
C ASN A 360 14.28 -7.66 0.25
N ILE A 361 13.96 -8.74 -0.47
CA ILE A 361 13.75 -10.08 0.12
C ILE A 361 15.03 -10.57 0.79
N ILE A 362 16.18 -10.47 0.11
CA ILE A 362 17.50 -10.89 0.65
C ILE A 362 17.83 -10.14 1.95
N ASN A 363 17.40 -8.88 2.06
CA ASN A 363 17.71 -8.01 3.19
C ASN A 363 16.56 -7.93 4.21
N GLY A 364 15.52 -8.77 4.12
CA GLY A 364 14.39 -8.79 5.06
C GLY A 364 13.48 -7.56 5.00
N LEU A 365 13.51 -6.82 3.89
CA LEU A 365 12.64 -5.67 3.59
C LEU A 365 11.38 -6.06 2.81
N GLY A 366 11.44 -7.16 2.06
CA GLY A 366 10.32 -7.70 1.27
C GLY A 366 9.23 -8.37 2.09
#